data_AF-A0A1A7Z5V2-F1
#
_entry.id   AF-A0A1A7Z5V2-F1
#
_cell.length_a   1.000
_cell.length_b   1.000
_cell.length_c   1.000
_cell.angle_alpha   90.00
_cell.angle_beta   90.00
_cell.angle_gamma   90.00
#
_symmetry.space_group_name_H-M   'P 1'
#
loop_
_entity.id
_entity.type
_entity.pdbx_description
1 polymer ?
#
loop_
_entity_poly.entity_id
_entity_poly.type
_entity_poly.pdbx_seq_one_letter_code
_entity_poly.pdbx_strand_id
1 'polypeptide(L)'
;FTTIFVAAFPLAPLLALINNIIEIRLDAYKFVTQWRRPLPSQAKDIGIWYGILEGIGILSVITNAFVIAVTSDFIPRLVYAYKYGPCAGQSQSEGCMMGYVNASLSIFRVSDFEGRSQPRTNGSEMFEEAVRFCRYRDYREPPDSAEPYSYTLQFWHVLAARLAFIIVFEHMVFAIKTLIAYLIPDLPKDLRDRMRREKYLIQEMMYEAELERLQKEKREKKKKDRVHHKEWP
;
A
#
# COMPACT_ATOMS: atom_id res chain seq x y z
N PHE A 1 -5.98 1.56 -7.41
CA PHE A 1 -5.70 0.35 -8.22
C PHE A 1 -4.25 -0.10 -8.11
N THR A 2 -3.29 0.73 -8.50
CA THR A 2 -1.86 0.39 -8.54
C THR A 2 -1.26 -0.09 -7.22
N THR A 3 -1.68 0.47 -6.09
CA THR A 3 -1.16 0.11 -4.77
C THR A 3 -1.95 -1.03 -4.12
N ILE A 4 -3.28 -0.91 -4.08
CA ILE A 4 -4.17 -1.83 -3.35
C ILE A 4 -4.14 -3.28 -3.87
N PHE A 5 -3.95 -3.48 -5.18
CA PHE A 5 -4.05 -4.81 -5.81
C PHE A 5 -2.76 -5.28 -6.50
N VAL A 6 -1.62 -4.69 -6.14
CA VAL A 6 -0.33 -5.00 -6.79
C VAL A 6 0.08 -6.46 -6.60
N ALA A 7 -0.24 -7.07 -5.45
CA ALA A 7 0.06 -8.47 -5.18
C ALA A 7 -0.68 -9.44 -6.11
N ALA A 8 -1.85 -9.04 -6.61
CA ALA A 8 -2.65 -9.86 -7.54
C ALA A 8 -2.26 -9.61 -9.01
N PHE A 9 -1.89 -8.38 -9.36
CA PHE A 9 -1.56 -8.00 -10.74
C PHE A 9 -0.30 -7.12 -10.80
N PRO A 10 0.88 -7.72 -11.05
CA PRO A 10 2.15 -7.00 -11.01
C PRO A 10 2.35 -6.01 -12.17
N LEU A 11 1.58 -6.14 -13.26
CA LEU A 11 1.66 -5.24 -14.43
C LEU A 11 0.85 -3.93 -14.25
N ALA A 12 0.11 -3.77 -13.14
CA ALA A 12 -0.70 -2.57 -12.88
C ALA A 12 0.09 -1.25 -12.99
N PRO A 13 1.32 -1.13 -12.44
CA PRO A 13 2.10 0.11 -12.53
C PRO A 13 2.47 0.49 -13.96
N LEU A 14 2.76 -0.50 -14.82
CA LEU A 14 3.08 -0.25 -16.23
C LEU A 14 1.87 0.33 -16.98
N LEU A 15 0.69 -0.26 -16.78
CA LEU A 15 -0.54 0.24 -17.39
C LEU A 15 -0.88 1.65 -16.88
N ALA A 16 -0.70 1.90 -15.58
CA ALA A 16 -0.89 3.22 -15.01
C ALA A 16 0.09 4.26 -15.56
N LEU A 17 1.35 3.88 -15.82
CA LEU A 17 2.33 4.76 -16.44
C LEU A 17 1.92 5.15 -17.87
N ILE A 18 1.52 4.17 -18.69
CA ILE A 18 1.04 4.42 -20.05
C ILE A 18 -0.19 5.33 -20.01
N ASN A 19 -1.15 5.04 -19.12
CA ASN A 19 -2.33 5.86 -18.94
C ASN A 19 -1.96 7.30 -18.55
N ASN A 20 -1.05 7.50 -17.59
CA ASN A 20 -0.63 8.84 -17.16
C ASN A 20 0.10 9.62 -18.27
N ILE A 21 0.88 8.96 -19.13
CA ILE A 21 1.53 9.61 -20.28
C ILE A 21 0.48 10.15 -21.26
N ILE A 22 -0.55 9.36 -21.54
CA ILE A 22 -1.66 9.77 -22.40
C ILE A 22 -2.48 10.88 -21.73
N GLU A 23 -2.80 10.71 -20.44
CA GLU A 23 -3.63 11.65 -19.67
C GLU A 23 -3.01 13.05 -19.62
N ILE A 24 -1.70 13.17 -19.39
CA ILE A 24 -1.01 14.48 -19.39
C ILE A 24 -1.22 15.23 -20.72
N ARG A 25 -1.19 14.52 -21.86
CA ARG A 25 -1.38 15.14 -23.18
C ARG A 25 -2.83 15.51 -23.41
N LEU A 26 -3.76 14.64 -23.01
CA LEU A 26 -5.19 14.88 -23.15
C LEU A 26 -5.65 16.04 -22.27
N ASP A 27 -5.19 16.13 -21.03
CA ASP A 27 -5.53 17.23 -20.12
C ASP A 27 -4.95 18.55 -20.60
N ALA A 28 -3.70 18.56 -21.10
CA ALA A 28 -3.14 19.76 -21.72
C ALA A 28 -3.97 20.22 -22.93
N TYR A 29 -4.42 19.29 -23.78
CA TYR A 29 -5.30 19.60 -24.91
C TYR A 29 -6.63 20.19 -24.45
N LYS A 30 -7.31 19.57 -23.47
CA LYS A 30 -8.57 20.08 -22.88
C LYS A 30 -8.42 21.53 -22.39
N PHE A 31 -7.34 21.82 -21.65
CA PHE A 31 -7.09 23.17 -21.12
C PHE A 31 -6.81 24.22 -22.20
N VAL A 32 -6.14 23.85 -23.29
CA VAL A 32 -5.74 24.79 -24.34
C VAL A 32 -6.85 25.02 -25.36
N THR A 33 -7.60 23.98 -25.75
CA THR A 33 -8.54 24.07 -26.87
C THR A 33 -10.01 24.02 -26.47
N GLN A 34 -10.36 23.36 -25.36
CA GLN A 34 -11.78 23.10 -25.02
C GLN A 34 -12.31 24.03 -23.93
N TRP A 35 -11.48 24.39 -22.94
CA TRP A 35 -11.92 25.16 -21.78
C TRP A 35 -11.61 26.66 -21.90
N ARG A 36 -12.47 27.49 -21.31
CA ARG A 36 -12.17 28.91 -21.11
C ARG A 36 -11.08 29.03 -20.04
N ARG A 37 -10.16 29.99 -20.23
CA ARG A 37 -9.07 30.26 -19.30
C ARG A 37 -9.57 30.44 -17.86
N PRO A 38 -9.13 29.61 -16.90
CA PRO A 38 -9.49 29.74 -15.49
C PRO A 38 -8.76 30.93 -14.85
N LEU A 39 -9.34 31.48 -13.78
CA LEU A 39 -8.67 32.49 -12.96
C LEU A 39 -7.58 31.82 -12.10
N PRO A 40 -6.36 32.38 -12.07
CA PRO A 40 -5.27 31.80 -11.29
C PRO A 40 -5.58 31.87 -9.80
N SER A 41 -5.43 30.74 -9.12
CA SER A 41 -5.51 30.63 -7.66
C SER A 41 -4.18 30.09 -7.13
N GLN A 42 -3.67 30.69 -6.06
CA GLN A 42 -2.44 30.22 -5.42
C GLN A 42 -2.78 29.17 -4.37
N ALA A 43 -2.27 27.95 -4.55
CA ALA A 43 -2.31 26.89 -3.57
C ALA A 43 -0.87 26.47 -3.24
N LYS A 44 -0.57 26.30 -1.94
CA LYS A 44 0.74 25.82 -1.49
C LYS A 44 0.88 24.30 -1.64
N ASP A 45 -0.23 23.58 -1.50
CA ASP A 45 -0.30 22.12 -1.49
C ASP A 45 -1.52 21.60 -2.28
N ILE A 46 -1.54 20.29 -2.54
CA ILE A 46 -2.67 19.59 -3.17
C ILE A 46 -3.93 19.49 -2.28
N GLY A 47 -3.83 19.88 -1.00
CA GLY A 47 -4.93 19.90 -0.04
C GLY A 47 -5.32 18.51 0.46
N ILE A 48 -6.64 18.25 0.56
CA ILE A 48 -7.20 17.03 1.16
C ILE A 48 -6.76 15.74 0.48
N TRP A 49 -6.37 15.82 -0.80
CA TRP A 49 -5.84 14.70 -1.56
C TRP A 49 -4.62 14.06 -0.91
N TYR A 50 -3.81 14.82 -0.17
CA TYR A 50 -2.69 14.25 0.57
C TYR A 50 -3.17 13.22 1.61
N GLY A 51 -4.14 13.59 2.45
CA GLY A 51 -4.70 12.69 3.45
C GLY A 51 -5.41 11.49 2.84
N ILE A 52 -6.09 11.67 1.70
CA ILE A 52 -6.71 10.56 0.95
C ILE A 52 -5.64 9.58 0.44
N LEU A 53 -4.56 10.08 -0.15
CA LEU A 53 -3.47 9.23 -0.66
C LEU A 53 -2.76 8.50 0.49
N GLU A 54 -2.58 9.15 1.64
CA GLU A 54 -2.03 8.51 2.84
C GLU A 54 -2.95 7.38 3.34
N GLY A 55 -4.26 7.63 3.42
CA GLY A 55 -5.25 6.63 3.81
C GLY A 55 -5.29 5.45 2.83
N ILE A 56 -5.23 5.70 1.52
CA ILE A 56 -5.10 4.67 0.49
C ILE A 56 -3.81 3.86 0.68
N GLY A 57 -2.71 4.52 1.07
CA GLY A 57 -1.44 3.85 1.39
C GLY A 57 -1.56 2.88 2.56
N ILE A 58 -2.24 3.27 3.64
CA ILE A 58 -2.49 2.39 4.80
C ILE A 58 -3.39 1.20 4.40
N LEU A 59 -4.51 1.48 3.74
CA LEU A 59 -5.46 0.46 3.29
C LEU A 59 -4.81 -0.54 2.32
N SER A 60 -3.88 -0.07 1.48
CA SER A 60 -3.13 -0.89 0.55
C SER A 60 -2.27 -1.93 1.24
N VAL A 61 -1.63 -1.62 2.37
CA VAL A 61 -0.83 -2.60 3.13
C VAL A 61 -1.73 -3.74 3.62
N ILE A 62 -2.84 -3.39 4.25
CA ILE A 62 -3.82 -4.34 4.80
C ILE A 62 -4.38 -5.21 3.67
N THR A 63 -4.85 -4.60 2.58
CA THR A 63 -5.48 -5.35 1.48
C THR A 63 -4.50 -6.30 0.81
N ASN A 64 -3.26 -5.88 0.56
CA ASN A 64 -2.26 -6.78 -0.03
C ASN A 64 -1.89 -7.93 0.92
N ALA A 65 -1.85 -7.72 2.24
CA ALA A 65 -1.62 -8.78 3.22
C ALA A 65 -2.73 -9.86 3.12
N PHE A 66 -3.99 -9.43 3.07
CA PHE A 66 -5.13 -10.33 2.90
C PHE A 66 -5.14 -11.04 1.54
N VAL A 67 -4.83 -10.33 0.45
CA VAL A 67 -4.72 -10.92 -0.89
C VAL A 67 -3.69 -12.06 -0.88
N ILE A 68 -2.50 -11.82 -0.34
CA ILE A 68 -1.45 -12.84 -0.28
C ILE A 68 -1.85 -13.99 0.66
N ALA A 69 -2.44 -13.71 1.83
CA ALA A 69 -2.75 -14.76 2.80
C ALA A 69 -3.95 -15.65 2.37
N VAL A 70 -5.01 -15.02 1.86
CA VAL A 70 -6.30 -15.69 1.63
C VAL A 70 -6.44 -16.20 0.21
N THR A 71 -6.07 -15.39 -0.78
CA THR A 71 -6.34 -15.71 -2.20
C THR A 71 -5.20 -16.48 -2.86
N SER A 72 -3.97 -16.35 -2.35
CA SER A 72 -2.82 -17.08 -2.87
C SER A 72 -2.69 -18.47 -2.25
N ASP A 73 -2.19 -19.42 -3.05
CA ASP A 73 -1.74 -20.74 -2.58
C ASP A 73 -0.38 -20.69 -1.86
N PHE A 74 0.19 -19.49 -1.62
CA PHE A 74 1.50 -19.35 -1.00
C PHE A 74 1.56 -19.96 0.42
N ILE A 75 0.65 -19.57 1.32
CA ILE A 75 0.65 -20.03 2.71
C ILE A 75 0.39 -21.54 2.82
N PRO A 76 -0.65 -22.11 2.17
CA PRO A 76 -0.90 -23.55 2.27
C PRO A 76 0.24 -24.40 1.69
N ARG A 77 0.89 -23.95 0.60
CA ARG A 77 2.09 -24.62 0.05
C ARG A 77 3.26 -24.60 1.03
N LEU A 78 3.48 -23.48 1.72
CA LEU A 78 4.53 -23.35 2.73
C LEU A 78 4.28 -24.28 3.94
N VAL A 79 3.04 -24.27 4.46
CA VAL A 79 2.64 -25.16 5.56
C VAL A 79 2.77 -26.62 5.17
N TYR A 80 2.37 -26.98 3.94
CA TYR A 80 2.56 -28.33 3.42
C TYR A 80 4.05 -28.69 3.37
N ALA A 81 4.87 -27.90 2.66
CA ALA A 81 6.29 -28.20 2.48
C ALA A 81 7.05 -28.40 3.81
N TYR A 82 6.70 -27.61 4.84
CA TYR A 82 7.41 -27.65 6.12
C TYR A 82 6.88 -28.71 7.10
N LYS A 83 5.58 -29.01 7.09
CA LYS A 83 4.95 -29.86 8.12
C LYS A 83 4.35 -31.18 7.61
N TYR A 84 3.90 -31.23 6.35
CA TYR A 84 3.11 -32.36 5.82
C TYR A 84 3.70 -33.01 4.56
N GLY A 85 4.57 -32.31 3.86
CA GLY A 85 5.21 -32.76 2.64
C GLY A 85 6.37 -33.70 2.94
N PRO A 86 6.95 -34.30 1.89
CA PRO A 86 8.09 -35.23 2.00
C PRO A 86 9.32 -34.63 2.69
N CYS A 87 9.43 -33.30 2.70
CA CYS A 87 10.54 -32.56 3.32
C CYS A 87 10.30 -32.19 4.79
N ALA A 88 9.17 -32.58 5.38
CA ALA A 88 8.91 -32.35 6.79
C ALA A 88 9.91 -33.16 7.65
N GLY A 89 10.94 -32.48 8.17
CA GLY A 89 11.96 -33.07 9.06
C GLY A 89 13.25 -33.55 8.39
N GLN A 90 13.46 -33.33 7.09
CA GLN A 90 14.72 -33.63 6.40
C GLN A 90 15.18 -32.46 5.50
N SER A 91 16.49 -32.20 5.46
CA SER A 91 17.06 -30.96 4.92
C SER A 91 17.10 -30.86 3.39
N GLN A 92 16.93 -31.94 2.63
CA GLN A 92 16.97 -31.90 1.16
C GLN A 92 16.44 -33.22 0.59
N SER A 93 15.15 -33.27 0.27
CA SER A 93 14.62 -34.28 -0.65
C SER A 93 14.17 -33.56 -1.92
N GLU A 94 14.58 -34.05 -3.09
CA GLU A 94 14.03 -33.58 -4.36
C GLU A 94 12.51 -33.83 -4.36
N GLY A 95 11.72 -32.78 -4.62
CA GLY A 95 10.26 -32.90 -4.69
C GLY A 95 9.48 -32.65 -3.39
N CYS A 96 9.84 -31.63 -2.58
CA CYS A 96 9.07 -31.23 -1.38
C CYS A 96 7.58 -30.94 -1.62
N MET A 97 7.19 -30.67 -2.87
CA MET A 97 5.80 -30.40 -3.27
C MET A 97 5.10 -31.61 -3.90
N MET A 98 5.76 -32.77 -3.98
CA MET A 98 5.16 -33.99 -4.48
C MET A 98 3.97 -34.39 -3.60
N GLY A 99 2.82 -34.63 -4.24
CA GLY A 99 1.59 -34.96 -3.54
C GLY A 99 0.79 -33.76 -3.01
N TYR A 100 1.25 -32.51 -3.18
CA TYR A 100 0.53 -31.32 -2.69
C TYR A 100 -0.91 -31.25 -3.18
N VAL A 101 -1.13 -31.47 -4.49
CA VAL A 101 -2.50 -31.41 -5.07
C VAL A 101 -3.40 -32.46 -4.43
N ASN A 102 -2.90 -33.68 -4.23
CA ASN A 102 -3.68 -34.77 -3.61
C ASN A 102 -3.96 -34.49 -2.12
N ALA A 103 -3.03 -33.85 -1.41
CA ALA A 103 -3.22 -33.44 -0.01
C ALA A 103 -4.14 -32.21 0.14
N SER A 104 -4.17 -31.32 -0.85
CA SER A 104 -5.02 -30.11 -0.84
C SER A 104 -6.48 -30.36 -1.21
N LEU A 105 -6.82 -31.61 -1.56
CA LEU A 105 -8.15 -32.01 -2.00
C LEU A 105 -8.78 -32.97 -1.00
N SER A 106 -9.92 -32.59 -0.45
CA SER A 106 -10.76 -33.46 0.37
C SER A 106 -11.66 -34.32 -0.51
N ILE A 107 -11.94 -35.54 -0.05
CA ILE A 107 -12.79 -36.51 -0.76
C ILE A 107 -14.22 -36.38 -0.25
N PHE A 108 -15.18 -36.31 -1.17
CA PHE A 108 -16.60 -36.33 -0.90
C PHE A 108 -17.26 -37.54 -1.55
N ARG A 109 -18.13 -38.23 -0.82
CA ARG A 109 -18.91 -39.35 -1.36
C ARG A 109 -20.22 -38.82 -1.94
N VAL A 110 -20.48 -39.13 -3.21
CA VAL A 110 -21.64 -38.59 -3.94
C VAL A 110 -22.98 -39.07 -3.35
N SER A 111 -23.01 -40.21 -2.65
CA SER A 111 -24.23 -40.66 -1.94
C SER A 111 -24.65 -39.76 -0.79
N ASP A 112 -23.74 -38.92 -0.27
CA ASP A 112 -23.97 -38.14 0.94
C ASP A 112 -24.54 -36.75 0.62
N PHE A 113 -24.87 -36.48 -0.65
CA PHE A 113 -25.60 -35.29 -1.05
C PHE A 113 -27.01 -35.28 -0.47
N GLU A 114 -27.40 -34.15 0.11
CA GLU A 114 -28.78 -33.88 0.49
C GLU A 114 -29.69 -33.94 -0.75
N GLY A 115 -30.91 -34.45 -0.60
CA GLY A 115 -31.78 -34.79 -1.74
C GLY A 115 -32.05 -33.64 -2.72
N ARG A 116 -31.96 -32.37 -2.27
CA ARG A 116 -32.10 -31.18 -3.14
C ARG A 116 -30.85 -30.85 -3.94
N SER A 117 -29.68 -31.26 -3.47
CA SER A 117 -28.37 -30.96 -4.06
C SER A 117 -27.78 -32.13 -4.84
N GLN A 118 -28.52 -33.25 -4.94
CA GLN A 118 -28.08 -34.40 -5.72
C GLN A 118 -27.91 -34.03 -7.20
N PRO A 119 -26.81 -34.46 -7.83
CA PRO A 119 -26.59 -34.23 -9.24
C PRO A 119 -27.64 -34.97 -10.07
N ARG A 120 -28.13 -34.32 -11.14
CA ARG A 120 -29.15 -34.89 -12.05
C ARG A 120 -28.63 -36.09 -12.83
N THR A 121 -27.31 -36.17 -13.03
CA THR A 121 -26.63 -37.27 -13.70
C THR A 121 -25.64 -37.90 -12.73
N ASN A 122 -25.48 -39.21 -12.84
CA ASN A 122 -24.50 -40.01 -12.10
C ASN A 122 -23.07 -39.91 -12.69
N GLY A 123 -22.88 -39.07 -13.71
CA GLY A 123 -21.61 -38.91 -14.44
C GLY A 123 -21.29 -40.03 -15.44
N SER A 124 -22.15 -41.06 -15.60
CA SER A 124 -21.85 -42.21 -16.47
C SER A 124 -21.80 -41.86 -17.95
N GLU A 125 -22.45 -40.77 -18.36
CA GLU A 125 -22.36 -40.25 -19.74
C GLU A 125 -20.97 -39.69 -20.09
N MET A 126 -20.22 -39.23 -19.08
CA MET A 126 -18.90 -38.61 -19.28
C MET A 126 -17.74 -39.53 -18.92
N PHE A 127 -17.92 -40.39 -17.91
CA PHE A 127 -16.85 -41.21 -17.34
C PHE A 127 -17.05 -42.72 -17.55
N GLU A 128 -18.02 -43.12 -18.38
CA GLU A 128 -18.44 -44.51 -18.67
C GLU A 128 -18.99 -45.29 -17.45
N GLU A 129 -18.63 -44.88 -16.23
CA GLU A 129 -19.07 -45.43 -14.96
C GLU A 129 -19.70 -44.35 -14.06
N ALA A 130 -20.50 -44.80 -13.09
CA ALA A 130 -21.09 -43.92 -12.10
C ALA A 130 -20.01 -43.38 -11.12
N VAL A 131 -19.93 -42.06 -11.00
CA VAL A 131 -18.96 -41.38 -10.13
C VAL A 131 -19.34 -41.60 -8.66
N ARG A 132 -18.48 -42.29 -7.91
CA ARG A 132 -18.70 -42.58 -6.48
C ARG A 132 -18.11 -41.52 -5.55
N PHE A 133 -16.97 -40.96 -5.93
CA PHE A 133 -16.22 -39.99 -5.15
C PHE A 133 -15.88 -38.77 -6.01
N CYS A 134 -16.03 -37.58 -5.43
CA CYS A 134 -15.53 -36.34 -6.02
C CYS A 134 -14.53 -35.67 -5.07
N ARG A 135 -13.68 -34.80 -5.61
CA ARG A 135 -12.66 -34.07 -4.86
C ARG A 135 -12.96 -32.58 -4.90
N TYR A 136 -12.83 -31.91 -3.76
CA TYR A 136 -13.03 -30.47 -3.63
C TYR A 136 -11.88 -29.85 -2.83
N ARG A 137 -11.63 -28.56 -3.02
CA ARG A 137 -10.58 -27.83 -2.32
C ARG A 137 -11.03 -27.46 -0.92
N ASP A 138 -10.68 -28.31 0.04
CA ASP A 138 -10.79 -28.05 1.47
C ASP A 138 -9.90 -29.02 2.26
N TYR A 139 -9.72 -28.76 3.55
CA TYR A 139 -8.93 -29.60 4.46
C TYR A 139 -9.85 -30.35 5.43
N ARG A 140 -10.65 -31.28 4.89
CA ARG A 140 -11.65 -32.05 5.64
C ARG A 140 -11.34 -33.55 5.69
N GLU A 141 -11.76 -34.18 6.79
CA GLU A 141 -11.60 -35.61 7.01
C GLU A 141 -12.40 -36.43 5.97
N PRO A 142 -11.89 -37.59 5.54
CA PRO A 142 -12.53 -38.43 4.52
C PRO A 142 -13.84 -39.05 5.04
N PRO A 143 -14.71 -39.54 4.13
CA PRO A 143 -16.01 -40.12 4.49
C PRO A 143 -15.92 -41.40 5.34
N ASP A 144 -14.77 -42.08 5.34
CA ASP A 144 -14.55 -43.33 6.09
C ASP A 144 -13.92 -43.09 7.48
N SER A 145 -13.74 -41.82 7.88
CA SER A 145 -13.19 -41.45 9.19
C SER A 145 -14.25 -41.53 10.31
N ALA A 146 -13.80 -41.44 11.57
CA ALA A 146 -14.69 -41.43 12.73
C ALA A 146 -15.63 -40.21 12.77
N GLU A 147 -15.18 -39.07 12.25
CA GLU A 147 -15.96 -37.83 12.14
C GLU A 147 -15.90 -37.32 10.69
N PRO A 148 -16.71 -37.87 9.77
CA PRO A 148 -16.64 -37.57 8.35
C PRO A 148 -16.94 -36.09 8.08
N TYR A 149 -16.19 -35.50 7.13
CA TYR A 149 -16.34 -34.11 6.68
C TYR A 149 -16.04 -33.02 7.72
N SER A 150 -15.53 -33.39 8.90
CA SER A 150 -15.04 -32.45 9.91
C SER A 150 -13.72 -31.78 9.48
N TYR A 151 -13.34 -30.67 10.12
CA TYR A 151 -12.09 -29.98 9.81
C TYR A 151 -10.88 -30.72 10.36
N THR A 152 -9.90 -30.96 9.49
CA THR A 152 -8.63 -31.59 9.87
C THR A 152 -7.73 -30.63 10.67
N LEU A 153 -6.68 -31.15 11.33
CA LEU A 153 -5.63 -30.31 11.91
C LEU A 153 -4.86 -29.49 10.86
N GLN A 154 -4.82 -29.94 9.60
CA GLN A 154 -4.20 -29.18 8.50
C GLN A 154 -4.92 -27.85 8.28
N PHE A 155 -6.26 -27.86 8.32
CA PHE A 155 -7.07 -26.65 8.22
C PHE A 155 -6.64 -25.59 9.24
N TRP A 156 -6.54 -25.99 10.50
CA TRP A 156 -6.18 -25.09 11.60
C TRP A 156 -4.75 -24.58 11.51
N HIS A 157 -3.78 -25.40 11.09
CA HIS A 157 -2.41 -24.92 10.85
C HIS A 157 -2.34 -23.91 9.71
N VAL A 158 -3.06 -24.15 8.61
CA VAL A 158 -3.12 -23.21 7.48
C VAL A 158 -3.80 -21.91 7.90
N LEU A 159 -4.91 -21.99 8.64
CA LEU A 159 -5.61 -20.80 9.15
C LEU A 159 -4.72 -19.99 10.11
N ALA A 160 -4.07 -20.65 11.07
CA ALA A 160 -3.16 -20.00 12.00
C ALA A 160 -1.98 -19.34 11.27
N ALA A 161 -1.37 -20.03 10.29
CA ALA A 161 -0.29 -19.49 9.49
C ALA A 161 -0.73 -18.28 8.65
N ARG A 162 -1.96 -18.27 8.11
CA ARG A 162 -2.53 -17.12 7.39
C ARG A 162 -2.65 -15.90 8.29
N LEU A 163 -3.21 -16.08 9.49
CA LEU A 163 -3.38 -14.98 10.46
C LEU A 163 -2.02 -14.45 10.94
N ALA A 164 -1.09 -15.35 11.27
CA ALA A 164 0.26 -14.97 11.67
C ALA A 164 1.00 -14.20 10.57
N PHE A 165 0.88 -14.66 9.31
CA PHE A 165 1.46 -13.97 8.16
C PHE A 165 0.92 -12.55 8.00
N ILE A 166 -0.40 -12.35 8.10
CA ILE A 166 -1.01 -11.01 7.99
C ILE A 166 -0.40 -10.07 9.03
N ILE A 167 -0.36 -10.50 10.31
CA ILE A 167 0.18 -9.69 11.40
C ILE A 167 1.65 -9.35 11.13
N VAL A 168 2.49 -10.34 10.84
CA VAL A 168 3.93 -10.11 10.62
C VAL A 168 4.17 -9.20 9.41
N PHE A 169 3.47 -9.46 8.30
CA PHE A 169 3.59 -8.69 7.07
C PHE A 169 3.19 -7.23 7.28
N GLU A 170 2.05 -6.97 7.93
CA GLU A 170 1.59 -5.62 8.22
C GLU A 170 2.61 -4.86 9.09
N HIS A 171 3.02 -5.44 10.22
CA HIS A 171 3.96 -4.78 11.14
C HIS A 171 5.31 -4.52 10.47
N MET A 172 5.81 -5.47 9.67
CA MET A 172 7.04 -5.31 8.92
C MET A 172 6.95 -4.16 7.91
N VAL A 173 5.88 -4.11 7.10
CA VAL A 173 5.71 -3.06 6.08
C VAL A 173 5.49 -1.70 6.72
N PHE A 174 4.71 -1.61 7.80
CA PHE A 174 4.55 -0.35 8.54
C PHE A 174 5.86 0.11 9.18
N ALA A 175 6.65 -0.79 9.76
CA ALA A 175 7.97 -0.46 10.30
C ALA A 175 8.94 0.04 9.22
N ILE A 176 8.94 -0.58 8.04
CA ILE A 176 9.75 -0.10 6.92
C ILE A 176 9.25 1.28 6.43
N LYS A 177 7.92 1.47 6.34
CA LYS A 177 7.34 2.77 5.95
C LYS A 177 7.77 3.88 6.92
N THR A 178 7.68 3.64 8.24
CA THR A 178 8.07 4.64 9.25
C THR A 178 9.57 4.87 9.26
N LEU A 179 10.38 3.83 9.04
CA LEU A 179 11.84 3.98 8.91
C LEU A 179 12.21 4.83 7.70
N ILE A 180 11.59 4.60 6.53
CA ILE A 180 11.83 5.40 5.32
C ILE A 180 11.43 6.86 5.56
N ALA A 181 10.27 7.09 6.19
CA ALA A 181 9.82 8.44 6.54
C ALA A 181 10.77 9.13 7.53
N TYR A 182 11.41 8.37 8.43
CA TYR A 182 12.43 8.92 9.33
C TYR A 182 13.75 9.26 8.62
N LEU A 183 14.17 8.44 7.64
CA LEU A 183 15.43 8.62 6.93
C LEU A 183 15.41 9.75 5.90
N ILE A 184 14.27 10.00 5.27
CA ILE A 184 14.13 11.00 4.21
C ILE A 184 13.64 12.32 4.83
N PRO A 185 14.44 13.39 4.87
CA PRO A 185 13.98 14.67 5.40
C PRO A 185 12.97 15.32 4.46
N ASP A 186 11.86 15.81 5.00
CA ASP A 186 10.76 16.42 4.23
C ASP A 186 11.18 17.64 3.38
N LEU A 187 12.26 18.33 3.76
CA LEU A 187 12.76 19.50 3.06
C LEU A 187 14.20 19.27 2.56
N PRO A 188 14.44 19.34 1.23
CA PRO A 188 15.76 19.17 0.65
C PRO A 188 16.72 20.28 1.09
N LYS A 189 18.00 19.94 1.21
CA LYS A 189 19.05 20.83 1.76
C LYS A 189 19.16 22.15 0.98
N ASP A 190 19.14 22.09 -0.35
CA ASP A 190 19.28 23.27 -1.21
C ASP A 190 18.14 24.29 -0.98
N LEU A 191 16.89 23.83 -0.87
CA LEU A 191 15.77 24.72 -0.54
C LEU A 191 15.91 25.34 0.85
N ARG A 192 16.37 24.56 1.83
CA ARG A 192 16.63 25.06 3.19
C ARG A 192 17.69 26.15 3.20
N ASP A 193 18.74 25.98 2.41
CA ASP A 193 19.84 26.92 2.31
C ASP A 193 19.41 28.19 1.57
N ARG A 194 18.62 28.08 0.49
CA ARG A 194 18.02 29.22 -0.20
C ARG A 194 17.10 30.03 0.71
N MET A 195 16.19 29.37 1.43
CA MET A 195 15.33 30.04 2.41
C MET A 195 16.13 30.72 3.52
N ARG A 196 17.23 30.12 3.98
CA ARG A 196 18.11 30.72 4.99
C ARG A 196 18.82 31.96 4.43
N ARG A 197 19.28 31.92 3.19
CA ARG A 197 19.88 33.07 2.50
C ARG A 197 18.88 34.21 2.30
N GLU A 198 17.67 33.91 1.82
CA GLU A 198 16.61 34.92 1.67
C GLU A 198 16.28 35.57 3.01
N LYS A 199 16.12 34.78 4.08
CA LYS A 199 15.89 35.33 5.43
C LYS A 199 17.03 36.21 5.92
N TYR A 200 18.28 35.80 5.70
CA TYR A 200 19.46 36.57 6.06
C TYR A 200 19.49 37.92 5.35
N LEU A 201 19.33 37.93 4.01
CA LEU A 201 19.32 39.15 3.21
C LEU A 201 18.17 40.10 3.60
N ILE A 202 16.99 39.56 3.89
CA ILE A 202 15.85 40.37 4.37
C ILE A 202 16.18 41.01 5.73
N GLN A 203 16.81 40.28 6.64
CA GLN A 203 17.18 40.81 7.95
C GLN A 203 18.26 41.90 7.85
N GLU A 204 19.24 41.71 6.98
CA GLU A 204 20.27 42.71 6.68
C GLU A 204 19.66 44.00 6.12
N MET A 205 18.79 43.89 5.11
CA MET A 205 18.08 45.05 4.53
C MET A 205 17.20 45.78 5.57
N MET A 206 16.51 45.06 6.46
CA MET A 206 15.71 45.68 7.52
C MET A 206 16.59 46.44 8.53
N TYR A 207 17.74 45.87 8.90
CA TYR A 207 18.67 46.50 9.83
C TYR A 207 19.29 47.78 9.24
N GLU A 208 19.72 47.74 7.98
CA GLU A 208 20.22 48.92 7.28
C GLU A 208 19.15 50.03 7.18
N ALA A 209 17.91 49.67 6.83
CA ALA A 209 16.80 50.62 6.76
C ALA A 209 16.48 51.27 8.13
N GLU A 210 16.56 50.51 9.22
CA GLU A 210 16.37 51.01 10.58
C GLU A 210 17.50 51.96 11.01
N LEU A 211 18.76 51.60 10.71
CA LEU A 211 19.92 52.46 10.91
C LEU A 211 19.78 53.79 10.18
N GLU A 212 19.40 53.77 8.90
CA GLU A 212 19.18 54.99 8.12
C GLU A 212 18.08 55.86 8.72
N ARG A 213 16.99 55.25 9.20
CA ARG A 213 15.89 55.95 9.86
C ARG A 213 16.36 56.65 11.14
N LEU A 214 17.08 55.94 12.02
CA LEU A 214 17.63 56.49 13.26
C LEU A 214 18.63 57.62 13.00
N GLN A 215 19.44 57.51 11.94
CA GLN A 215 20.36 58.57 11.53
C GLN A 215 19.63 59.82 11.04
N LYS A 216 18.56 59.66 10.25
CA LYS A 216 17.71 60.78 9.82
C LYS A 216 17.08 61.49 11.03
N GLU A 217 16.50 60.76 11.97
CA GLU A 217 15.92 61.34 13.20
C GLU A 217 16.96 62.10 14.03
N LYS A 218 18.19 61.56 14.19
CA LYS A 218 19.29 62.28 14.86
C LYS A 218 19.69 63.55 14.12
N ARG A 219 19.75 63.54 12.79
CA ARG A 219 20.08 64.72 11.97
C ARG A 219 18.99 65.79 12.09
N GLU A 220 17.72 65.40 12.11
CA GLU A 220 16.59 66.32 12.31
C GLU A 220 16.58 66.93 13.70
N LYS A 221 16.82 66.14 14.76
CA LYS A 221 17.00 66.65 16.12
C LYS A 221 18.13 67.68 16.20
N LYS A 222 19.32 67.35 15.67
CA LYS A 222 20.44 68.31 15.60
C LYS A 222 20.10 69.58 14.81
N LYS A 223 19.29 69.49 13.76
CA LYS A 223 18.84 70.65 12.99
C LYS A 223 17.86 71.51 13.79
N LYS A 224 16.92 70.90 14.51
CA LYS A 224 16.01 71.60 15.44
C LYS A 224 16.78 72.29 16.58
N ASP A 225 17.74 71.60 17.21
CA ASP A 225 18.57 72.17 18.28
C ASP A 225 19.39 73.37 17.77
N ARG A 226 19.96 73.27 16.57
CA ARG A 226 20.69 74.40 15.93
C ARG A 226 19.79 75.59 15.58
N VAL A 227 18.54 75.35 15.21
CA VAL A 227 17.56 76.41 14.95
C VAL A 227 17.15 77.07 16.28
N HIS A 228 16.86 76.27 17.31
CA HIS A 228 16.52 76.77 18.64
C HIS A 228 17.65 77.59 19.29
N HIS A 229 18.92 77.22 19.08
CA HIS A 229 20.08 78.00 19.53
C HIS A 229 20.31 79.29 18.73
N LYS A 230 19.73 79.45 17.53
CA LYS A 230 19.83 80.68 16.73
C LYS A 230 18.69 81.67 16.99
N GLU A 231 17.62 81.24 17.65
CA GLU A 231 16.43 82.06 17.94
C GLU A 231 16.45 82.74 19.32
N TRP A 232 17.47 82.50 20.14
CA TRP A 232 17.69 83.21 21.41
C TRP A 232 18.97 84.06 21.31
N PRO A 233 18.89 85.40 21.50
CA PRO A 233 20.03 86.31 21.44
C PRO A 233 20.99 86.16 22.63
#